data_AF-A0A2M7PSM5-F1
#
_entry.id   AF-A0A2M7PSM5-F1
#
_cell.length_a   1.000
_cell.length_b   1.000
_cell.length_c   1.000
_cell.angle_alpha   90.00
_cell.angle_beta   90.00
_cell.angle_gamma   90.00
#
_symmetry.space_group_name_H-M   'P 1'
#
loop_
_entity.id
_entity.type
_entity.pdbx_description
1 polymer ?
#
loop_
_entity_poly.entity_id
_entity_poly.type
_entity_poly.pdbx_seq_one_letter_code
_entity_poly.pdbx_strand_id
1 'polypeptide(L)'
;QLIVVDGGKGQLSAAVKALRSINLYGKIAIIGIAKRLEEIYFPNDSVPIYLDKTSESLKIIQQLRDEAHRFGITHHRKRLEKGTIKSELTEIKGIGKHTTQKLLLELKSVKNIMTASEEDLTAVIGQDKAAVVWNHFHKPESLGNST
;
A
#
# COMPACT_ATOMS: atom_id res chain seq x y z
N GLN A 1 14.05 21.81 10.61
CA GLN A 1 13.21 20.69 10.16
C GLN A 1 13.12 20.74 8.63
N LEU A 2 13.14 19.59 7.96
CA LEU A 2 13.13 19.47 6.50
C LEU A 2 12.08 18.44 6.07
N ILE A 3 11.27 18.79 5.07
CA ILE A 3 10.38 17.88 4.38
C ILE A 3 11.03 17.51 3.06
N VAL A 4 11.07 16.21 2.77
CA VAL A 4 11.61 15.66 1.53
C VAL A 4 10.49 14.97 0.78
N VAL A 5 10.27 15.38 -0.47
CA VAL A 5 9.26 14.81 -1.36
C VAL A 5 9.94 13.84 -2.34
N ASP A 6 9.52 12.57 -2.35
CA ASP A 6 9.92 11.58 -3.38
C ASP A 6 9.23 11.94 -4.70
N GLY A 7 9.84 12.84 -5.45
CA GLY A 7 9.24 13.41 -6.64
C GLY A 7 9.89 14.67 -7.17
N GLY A 8 9.80 14.85 -8.50
CA GLY A 8 10.25 16.05 -9.18
C GLY A 8 9.33 17.27 -8.97
N LYS A 9 9.54 18.32 -9.78
CA LYS A 9 8.86 19.62 -9.66
C LYS A 9 7.34 19.57 -9.47
N GLY A 10 6.65 18.66 -10.18
CA GLY A 10 5.20 18.53 -10.10
C GLY A 10 4.72 18.13 -8.70
N GLN A 11 5.30 17.07 -8.13
CA GLN A 11 4.97 16.59 -6.79
C GLN A 11 5.40 17.60 -5.71
N LEU A 12 6.56 18.23 -5.87
CA LEU A 12 7.01 19.32 -5.00
C LEU A 12 6.02 20.49 -5.00
N SER A 13 5.54 20.92 -6.17
CA SER A 13 4.55 22.01 -6.29
C SER A 13 3.25 21.67 -5.56
N ALA A 14 2.77 20.42 -5.68
CA ALA A 14 1.58 19.96 -4.97
C ALA A 14 1.79 19.99 -3.44
N ALA A 15 2.93 19.52 -2.96
CA ALA A 15 3.27 19.56 -1.53
C ALA A 15 3.38 21.00 -1.00
N VAL A 16 3.98 21.91 -1.78
CA VAL A 16 4.05 23.34 -1.45
C VAL A 16 2.66 23.96 -1.33
N LYS A 17 1.73 23.64 -2.24
CA LYS A 17 0.34 24.12 -2.16
C LYS A 17 -0.34 23.65 -0.86
N ALA A 18 -0.14 22.38 -0.48
CA ALA A 18 -0.67 21.84 0.78
C ALA A 18 -0.05 22.52 2.02
N LEU A 19 1.26 22.81 2.03
CA LEU A 19 1.89 23.55 3.12
C LEU A 19 1.40 24.99 3.22
N ARG A 20 1.11 25.63 2.09
CA ARG A 20 0.54 26.99 2.04
C ARG A 20 -0.87 27.02 2.63
N SER A 21 -1.72 26.02 2.33
CA SER A 21 -3.09 26.00 2.84
C SER A 21 -3.19 25.86 4.36
N ILE A 22 -2.12 25.40 5.02
CA ILE A 22 -2.02 25.28 6.48
C ILE A 22 -1.03 26.28 7.10
N ASN A 23 -0.60 27.30 6.36
CA ASN A 23 0.31 28.35 6.82
C ASN A 23 1.65 27.84 7.41
N LEU A 24 2.17 26.73 6.87
CA LEU A 24 3.48 26.17 7.22
C LEU A 24 4.55 26.41 6.15
N TYR A 25 4.17 26.84 4.95
CA TYR A 25 5.14 27.24 3.94
C TYR A 25 5.98 28.43 4.41
N GLY A 26 7.30 28.35 4.26
CA GLY A 26 8.26 29.33 4.79
C GLY A 26 8.66 29.11 6.25
N LYS A 27 7.94 28.26 7.00
CA LYS A 27 8.33 27.84 8.37
C LYS A 27 9.13 26.54 8.38
N ILE A 28 8.85 25.65 7.43
CA ILE A 28 9.53 24.37 7.27
C ILE A 28 10.16 24.34 5.87
N ALA A 29 11.45 23.99 5.80
CA ALA A 29 12.12 23.78 4.53
C ALA A 29 11.53 22.57 3.82
N ILE A 30 11.36 22.65 2.50
CA ILE A 30 10.84 21.55 1.69
C ILE A 30 11.65 21.45 0.40
N ILE A 31 12.02 20.22 0.02
CA ILE A 31 12.71 19.90 -1.23
C ILE A 31 12.04 18.72 -1.92
N GLY A 32 12.20 18.62 -3.24
CA GLY A 32 11.84 17.44 -4.02
C GLY A 32 13.09 16.72 -4.52
N ILE A 33 13.08 15.39 -4.50
CA ILE A 33 14.15 14.58 -5.10
C ILE A 33 13.56 13.87 -6.31
N ALA A 34 14.13 14.10 -7.49
CA ALA A 34 13.76 13.35 -8.68
C ALA A 34 14.66 12.12 -8.87
N LYS A 35 14.08 11.03 -9.39
CA LYS A 35 14.78 9.75 -9.57
C LYS A 35 16.00 9.81 -10.51
N ARG A 36 16.03 10.77 -11.44
CA ARG A 36 17.15 10.90 -12.40
C ARG A 36 18.28 11.65 -11.69
N LEU A 37 19.41 10.95 -11.47
CA LEU A 37 20.62 11.51 -10.84
C LEU A 37 20.43 12.09 -9.43
N GLU A 38 19.35 11.74 -8.73
CA GLU A 38 18.95 12.32 -7.44
C GLU A 38 18.96 13.86 -7.45
N GLU A 39 18.45 14.44 -8.54
CA GLU A 39 18.30 15.88 -8.69
C GLU A 39 17.44 16.47 -7.56
N ILE A 40 18.00 17.45 -6.84
CA ILE A 40 17.31 18.16 -5.76
C ILE A 40 16.65 19.41 -6.34
N TYR A 41 15.34 19.51 -6.16
CA TYR A 41 14.54 20.65 -6.57
C TYR A 41 14.11 21.47 -5.34
N PHE A 42 14.30 22.79 -5.43
CA PHE A 42 13.76 23.73 -4.48
C PHE A 42 12.42 24.32 -4.97
N PRO A 43 11.53 24.72 -4.05
CA PRO A 43 10.31 25.41 -4.43
C PRO A 43 10.61 26.66 -5.26
N ASN A 44 9.90 26.80 -6.37
CA ASN A 44 10.04 27.90 -7.34
C ASN A 44 11.36 27.94 -8.11
N ASP A 45 12.26 26.97 -7.91
CA ASP A 45 13.47 26.87 -8.72
C ASP A 45 13.20 25.98 -9.94
N SER A 46 13.67 26.46 -11.09
CA SER A 46 13.58 25.73 -12.35
C SER A 46 14.82 24.86 -12.58
N VAL A 47 15.92 25.09 -11.87
CA VAL A 47 17.17 24.36 -12.03
C VAL A 47 17.37 23.45 -10.82
N PRO A 48 17.62 22.14 -11.02
CA PRO A 48 17.96 21.26 -9.91
C PRO A 48 19.41 21.46 -9.46
N ILE A 49 19.67 21.09 -8.21
CA ILE A 49 21.01 20.87 -7.71
C ILE A 49 21.38 19.41 -7.88
N TYR A 50 22.59 19.17 -8.39
CA TYR A 50 23.17 17.84 -8.52
C TYR A 50 24.07 17.56 -7.32
N LEU A 51 23.92 16.37 -6.74
CA LEU A 51 24.88 15.87 -5.77
C LEU A 51 26.03 15.15 -6.47
N ASP A 52 27.23 15.26 -5.90
CA ASP A 52 28.37 14.48 -6.36
C ASP A 52 28.07 12.98 -6.18
N LYS A 53 28.33 12.20 -7.23
CA LYS A 53 28.11 10.75 -7.27
C LYS A 53 28.88 9.98 -6.22
N THR A 54 29.97 10.57 -5.71
CA THR A 54 30.84 9.99 -4.68
C THR A 54 30.52 10.51 -3.28
N SER A 55 29.61 11.47 -3.14
CA SER A 55 29.29 12.06 -1.84
C SER A 55 28.54 11.10 -0.92
N GLU A 56 28.87 11.15 0.37
CA GLU A 56 28.09 10.46 1.41
C GLU A 56 26.66 11.03 1.52
N SER A 57 26.49 12.32 1.22
CA SER A 57 25.16 12.97 1.17
C SER A 57 24.22 12.29 0.18
N LEU A 58 24.72 11.89 -0.99
CA LEU A 58 23.93 11.16 -1.99
C LEU A 58 23.40 9.83 -1.45
N LYS A 59 24.23 9.09 -0.70
CA LYS A 59 23.83 7.80 -0.09
C LYS A 59 22.68 7.98 0.90
N ILE A 60 22.73 9.02 1.74
CA ILE A 60 21.66 9.32 2.69
C ILE A 60 20.36 9.68 1.97
N ILE A 61 20.45 10.50 0.92
CA ILE A 61 19.30 10.91 0.10
C ILE A 61 18.64 9.69 -0.58
N GLN A 62 19.45 8.78 -1.12
CA GLN A 62 18.96 7.53 -1.72
C GLN A 62 18.26 6.66 -0.67
N GLN A 63 18.83 6.49 0.52
CA GLN A 63 18.20 5.72 1.60
C GLN A 63 16.85 6.31 2.03
N LEU A 64 16.76 7.64 2.18
CA LEU A 64 15.51 8.31 2.52
C LEU A 64 14.44 8.09 1.45
N ARG A 65 14.83 8.17 0.17
CA ARG A 65 13.92 7.92 -0.95
C ARG A 65 13.47 6.47 -0.99
N ASP A 66 14.39 5.52 -0.87
CA ASP A 66 14.08 4.10 -0.93
C ASP A 66 13.15 3.70 0.22
N GLU A 67 13.33 4.30 1.40
CA GLU A 67 12.43 4.10 2.54
C GLU A 67 11.05 4.73 2.33
N ALA A 68 11.00 5.96 1.81
CA ALA A 68 9.74 6.61 1.44
C ALA A 68 8.97 5.81 0.37
N HIS A 69 9.69 5.30 -0.63
CA HIS A 69 9.15 4.49 -1.72
C HIS A 69 8.65 3.13 -1.20
N ARG A 70 9.46 2.43 -0.40
CA ARG A 70 9.10 1.17 0.27
C ARG A 70 7.86 1.34 1.12
N PHE A 71 7.79 2.41 1.92
CA PHE A 71 6.63 2.73 2.74
C PHE A 71 5.39 2.99 1.88
N GLY A 72 5.51 3.82 0.84
CA GLY A 72 4.44 4.16 -0.08
C GLY A 72 3.86 2.93 -0.79
N ILE A 73 4.72 2.08 -1.38
CA ILE A 73 4.32 0.82 -2.01
C ILE A 73 3.65 -0.11 -0.99
N THR A 74 4.26 -0.30 0.17
CA THR A 74 3.72 -1.21 1.20
C THR A 74 2.34 -0.74 1.66
N HIS A 75 2.14 0.56 1.86
CA HIS A 75 0.88 1.12 2.28
C HIS A 75 -0.19 1.01 1.19
N HIS A 76 0.16 1.34 -0.06
CA HIS A 76 -0.75 1.17 -1.20
C HIS A 76 -1.14 -0.29 -1.42
N ARG A 77 -0.18 -1.21 -1.35
CA ARG A 77 -0.42 -2.64 -1.45
C ARG A 77 -1.36 -3.12 -0.35
N LYS A 78 -1.10 -2.77 0.92
CA LYS A 78 -1.99 -3.10 2.04
C LYS A 78 -3.40 -2.50 1.86
N ARG A 79 -3.53 -1.30 1.28
CA ARG A 79 -4.82 -0.66 1.01
C ARG A 79 -5.58 -1.37 -0.11
N LEU A 80 -4.90 -1.71 -1.20
CA LEU A 80 -5.46 -2.46 -2.32
C LEU A 80 -5.88 -3.85 -1.89
N GLU A 81 -4.99 -4.57 -1.19
CA GLU A 81 -5.31 -5.83 -0.54
C GLU A 81 -6.59 -5.64 0.29
N LYS A 82 -6.66 -4.71 1.25
CA LYS A 82 -7.87 -4.48 2.07
C LYS A 82 -9.14 -4.16 1.26
N GLY A 83 -9.02 -3.50 0.10
CA GLY A 83 -10.14 -3.14 -0.78
C GLY A 83 -10.71 -4.35 -1.51
N THR A 84 -9.86 -5.09 -2.22
CA THR A 84 -10.20 -6.33 -2.93
C THR A 84 -10.62 -7.44 -1.95
N ILE A 85 -9.95 -7.49 -0.79
CA ILE A 85 -10.25 -8.40 0.33
C ILE A 85 -11.72 -8.28 0.77
N LYS A 86 -12.23 -7.06 0.82
CA LYS A 86 -13.58 -6.81 1.31
C LYS A 86 -14.62 -7.27 0.30
N SER A 87 -14.36 -7.17 -1.01
CA SER A 87 -15.31 -7.58 -2.04
C SER A 87 -15.40 -9.10 -2.15
N GLU A 88 -14.28 -9.81 -2.29
CA GLU A 88 -14.27 -11.28 -2.50
C GLU A 88 -14.94 -12.04 -1.35
N LEU A 89 -14.62 -11.69 -0.09
CA LEU A 89 -15.24 -12.35 1.06
C LEU A 89 -16.72 -11.99 1.27
N THR A 90 -17.17 -10.83 0.79
CA THR A 90 -18.61 -10.48 0.85
C THR A 90 -19.43 -11.10 -0.28
N GLU A 91 -18.79 -11.59 -1.35
CA GLU A 91 -19.47 -12.28 -2.45
C GLU A 91 -19.80 -13.75 -2.13
N ILE A 92 -19.14 -14.32 -1.12
CA ILE A 92 -19.42 -15.69 -0.66
C ILE A 92 -20.82 -15.73 -0.03
N LYS A 93 -21.79 -16.33 -0.75
CA LYS A 93 -23.15 -16.55 -0.25
C LYS A 93 -23.10 -17.32 1.08
N GLY A 94 -23.73 -16.76 2.12
CA GLY A 94 -23.74 -17.34 3.47
C GLY A 94 -22.67 -16.79 4.41
N ILE A 95 -21.72 -15.96 3.93
CA ILE A 95 -20.70 -15.32 4.74
C ILE A 95 -21.01 -13.83 4.90
N GLY A 96 -21.45 -13.45 6.10
CA GLY A 96 -21.74 -12.06 6.46
C GLY A 96 -20.53 -11.29 6.96
N LYS A 97 -20.67 -9.95 7.03
CA LYS A 97 -19.61 -9.00 7.46
C LYS A 97 -18.93 -9.37 8.78
N HIS A 98 -19.66 -9.91 9.75
CA HIS A 98 -19.10 -10.31 11.05
C HIS A 98 -18.11 -11.48 10.90
N THR A 99 -18.46 -12.49 10.10
CA THR A 99 -17.58 -13.63 9.79
C THR A 99 -16.34 -13.16 9.03
N THR A 100 -16.51 -12.29 8.01
CA THR A 100 -15.43 -11.65 7.25
C THR A 100 -14.46 -10.91 8.16
N GLN A 101 -14.98 -10.09 9.09
CA GLN A 101 -14.16 -9.36 10.05
C GLN A 101 -13.38 -10.29 10.97
N LYS A 102 -14.01 -11.36 11.47
CA LYS A 102 -13.36 -12.34 12.34
C LYS A 102 -12.19 -13.04 11.64
N LEU A 103 -12.40 -13.50 10.40
CA LEU A 103 -11.33 -14.09 9.58
C LEU A 103 -10.18 -13.12 9.35
N LEU A 104 -10.48 -11.86 9.03
CA LEU A 104 -9.44 -10.85 8.81
C LEU A 104 -8.68 -10.46 10.08
N LEU A 105 -9.34 -10.54 11.25
CA LEU A 105 -8.72 -10.28 12.54
C LEU A 105 -7.67 -11.35 12.86
N GLU A 106 -8.03 -12.62 12.67
CA GLU A 106 -7.17 -13.77 13.01
C GLU A 106 -6.11 -14.01 11.93
N LEU A 107 -6.54 -14.18 10.67
CA LEU A 107 -5.68 -14.58 9.55
C LEU A 107 -5.01 -13.40 8.82
N LYS A 108 -5.29 -12.16 9.24
CA LYS A 108 -4.64 -10.90 8.81
C LYS A 108 -4.85 -10.46 7.36
N SER A 109 -5.11 -11.37 6.41
CA SER A 109 -5.31 -11.04 4.99
C SER A 109 -6.17 -12.10 4.26
N VAL A 110 -6.83 -11.74 3.15
CA VAL A 110 -7.53 -12.74 2.32
C VAL A 110 -6.60 -13.74 1.71
N LYS A 111 -5.40 -13.34 1.29
CA LYS A 111 -4.42 -14.30 0.79
C LYS A 111 -4.18 -15.42 1.80
N ASN A 112 -4.04 -15.08 3.08
CA ASN A 112 -3.89 -16.09 4.14
C ASN A 112 -5.18 -16.91 4.33
N ILE A 113 -6.37 -16.31 4.18
CA ILE A 113 -7.66 -17.03 4.23
C ILE A 113 -7.80 -17.99 3.05
N MET A 114 -7.37 -17.60 1.85
CA MET A 114 -7.40 -18.41 0.63
C MET A 114 -6.43 -19.59 0.71
N THR A 115 -5.30 -19.45 1.39
CA THR A 115 -4.30 -20.52 1.54
C THR A 115 -4.39 -21.25 2.87
N ALA A 116 -5.32 -20.86 3.75
CA ALA A 116 -5.52 -21.51 5.04
C ALA A 116 -6.09 -22.91 4.85
N SER A 117 -5.72 -23.82 5.75
CA SER A 117 -6.34 -25.14 5.77
C SER A 117 -7.80 -25.05 6.24
N GLU A 118 -8.60 -26.08 5.95
CA GLU A 118 -9.99 -26.11 6.40
C GLU A 118 -10.07 -26.14 7.94
N GLU A 119 -9.08 -26.75 8.61
CA GLU A 119 -8.98 -26.76 10.08
C GLU A 119 -8.73 -25.36 10.65
N ASP A 120 -7.82 -24.59 10.06
CA ASP A 120 -7.53 -23.21 10.46
C ASP A 120 -8.76 -22.31 10.32
N LEU A 121 -9.52 -22.48 9.23
CA LEU A 121 -10.78 -21.77 9.04
C LEU A 121 -11.83 -22.21 10.07
N THR A 122 -11.93 -23.51 10.33
CA THR A 122 -12.88 -24.09 11.29
C THR A 122 -12.64 -23.55 12.70
N ALA A 123 -11.38 -23.42 13.12
CA ALA A 123 -11.01 -22.86 14.42
C ALA A 123 -11.52 -21.41 14.60
N VAL A 124 -11.59 -20.63 13.52
CA VAL A 124 -12.01 -19.23 13.58
C VAL A 124 -13.53 -19.07 13.45
N ILE A 125 -14.18 -19.77 12.52
CA ILE A 125 -15.59 -19.49 12.13
C ILE A 125 -16.55 -20.65 12.28
N GLY A 126 -16.08 -21.82 12.74
CA GLY A 126 -16.86 -23.04 12.87
C GLY A 126 -16.97 -23.82 11.54
N GLN A 127 -17.28 -25.11 11.67
CA GLN A 127 -17.19 -26.09 10.58
C GLN A 127 -18.05 -25.72 9.35
N ASP A 128 -19.32 -25.37 9.56
CA ASP A 128 -20.24 -25.09 8.45
C ASP A 128 -19.77 -23.91 7.59
N LYS A 129 -19.31 -22.83 8.22
CA LYS A 129 -18.86 -21.63 7.51
C LYS A 129 -17.46 -21.82 6.93
N ALA A 130 -16.59 -22.57 7.61
CA ALA A 130 -15.27 -22.92 7.12
C ALA A 130 -15.36 -23.71 5.82
N ALA A 131 -16.23 -24.72 5.77
CA ALA A 131 -16.46 -25.50 4.55
C ALA A 131 -16.92 -24.61 3.38
N VAL A 132 -17.83 -23.65 3.61
CA VAL A 132 -18.30 -22.72 2.57
C VAL A 132 -17.15 -21.86 2.03
N VAL A 133 -16.34 -21.28 2.92
CA VAL A 133 -15.19 -20.43 2.54
C VAL A 133 -14.11 -21.26 1.83
N TRP A 134 -13.77 -22.43 2.36
CA TRP A 134 -12.75 -23.31 1.80
C TRP A 134 -13.14 -23.80 0.40
N ASN A 135 -14.37 -24.26 0.23
CA ASN A 135 -14.91 -24.69 -1.06
C ASN A 135 -14.90 -23.57 -2.10
N HIS A 136 -15.20 -22.32 -1.70
CA HIS A 136 -15.19 -21.19 -2.63
C HIS A 136 -13.81 -20.95 -3.25
N PHE A 137 -12.72 -21.19 -2.51
CA PHE A 137 -11.35 -20.95 -2.99
C PHE A 137 -10.63 -22.19 -3.55
N HIS A 138 -11.06 -23.41 -3.19
CA HIS A 138 -10.34 -24.64 -3.51
C HIS A 138 -11.09 -25.65 -4.38
N LYS A 139 -12.41 -25.51 -4.58
CA LYS A 139 -13.06 -26.37 -5.57
C LYS A 139 -12.65 -25.92 -6.97
N PRO A 140 -12.13 -26.83 -7.82
CA PRO A 140 -12.07 -26.56 -9.24
C PRO A 140 -13.49 -26.33 -9.71
N GLU A 141 -13.72 -25.28 -10.50
CA GLU A 141 -14.97 -25.01 -11.19
C GLU A 141 -15.38 -26.30 -11.91
N SER A 142 -16.31 -27.05 -11.33
CA SER A 142 -16.73 -28.32 -11.89
C SER A 142 -17.56 -28.02 -13.14
N LEU A 143 -16.95 -28.26 -14.30
CA LEU A 143 -17.56 -28.60 -15.59
C LEU A 143 -19.09 -28.75 -15.50
N GLY A 144 -19.79 -27.74 -16.01
CA GLY A 144 -21.24 -27.72 -16.06
C GLY A 144 -21.73 -26.80 -17.15
N ASN A 145 -21.63 -27.25 -18.40
CA ASN A 145 -22.78 -27.34 -19.30
C ASN A 145 -22.39 -28.08 -20.59
N SER A 146 -22.59 -29.41 -20.57
CA SER A 146 -23.04 -30.12 -21.76
C SER A 146 -24.56 -30.19 -21.71
N THR A 147 -25.24 -29.39 -22.51
CA THR A 147 -26.47 -29.77 -23.23
C THR A 147 -26.68 -28.78 -24.36
#